data_AF-A0A4Y1Z7J6-F1
#
_entry.id   AF-A0A4Y1Z7J6-F1
#
_cell.length_a   1.000
_cell.length_b   1.000
_cell.length_c   1.000
_cell.angle_alpha   90.00
_cell.angle_beta   90.00
_cell.angle_gamma   90.00
#
_symmetry.space_group_name_H-M   'P 1'
#
loop_
_entity.id
_entity.type
_entity.pdbx_description
1 polymer ?
#
loop_
_entity_poly.entity_id
_entity_poly.type
_entity_poly.pdbx_seq_one_letter_code
_entity_poly.pdbx_strand_id
1 'polypeptide(L)'
;MTEVGSALLPPDRQQETAHRYILGLYELMERLTHAFPNILFESCSSGGGRFDPGMLFYMPQTWTSDNTDAVCRLNIQYGTSVVYPAIAMGAHVSAVPNHQVGRVTSLAMRGAVAMSGNFGYELDLTKLSDEDKATVKKQVAFYKKIRPLIQFGNFYRLCNPFTSNDAAWCFVSPDQKEAIGFYFSVWFNPNLVQKVFHFQGLNPDFVYENCANGDVFSGDELMNSGLNVPIEKGDFHRYLWWIKKVE
;
A
#
# COMPACT_ATOMS: atom_id res chain seq x y z
N MET A 1 -1.35 -10.28 -25.71
CA MET A 1 -2.00 -11.13 -26.74
C MET A 1 -0.91 -11.60 -27.68
N THR A 2 -0.72 -12.90 -27.86
CA THR A 2 0.37 -13.44 -28.70
C THR A 2 -0.11 -13.79 -30.11
N GLU A 3 -1.32 -14.32 -30.25
CA GLU A 3 -1.95 -14.63 -31.53
C GLU A 3 -3.22 -13.78 -31.71
N VAL A 4 -3.07 -12.58 -32.30
CA VAL A 4 -4.17 -11.62 -32.44
C VAL A 4 -4.91 -11.85 -33.76
N GLY A 5 -6.20 -12.19 -33.67
CA GLY A 5 -7.08 -12.29 -34.84
C GLY A 5 -8.54 -12.44 -34.43
N SER A 6 -9.46 -12.17 -35.36
CA SER A 6 -10.90 -12.33 -35.16
C SER A 6 -11.54 -12.96 -36.37
N ALA A 7 -12.18 -14.12 -36.20
CA ALA A 7 -12.95 -14.77 -37.26
C ALA A 7 -14.16 -13.92 -37.74
N LEU A 8 -14.55 -12.89 -36.98
CA LEU A 8 -15.65 -11.98 -37.31
C LEU A 8 -15.20 -10.79 -38.18
N LEU A 9 -13.89 -10.61 -38.40
CA LEU A 9 -13.35 -9.53 -39.20
C LEU A 9 -12.83 -10.05 -40.55
N PRO A 10 -13.05 -9.32 -41.66
CA PRO A 10 -12.42 -9.65 -42.93
C PRO A 10 -10.89 -9.45 -42.86
N PRO A 11 -10.12 -10.04 -43.79
CA PRO A 11 -8.65 -10.00 -43.77
C PRO A 11 -8.04 -8.59 -43.65
N ASP A 12 -8.62 -7.61 -44.32
CA ASP A 12 -8.19 -6.21 -44.34
C ASP A 12 -8.41 -5.45 -43.02
N ARG A 13 -9.16 -6.04 -42.07
CA ARG A 13 -9.47 -5.44 -40.77
C ARG A 13 -8.88 -6.18 -39.58
N GLN A 14 -8.09 -7.23 -39.80
CA GLN A 14 -7.52 -8.03 -38.70
C GLN A 14 -6.66 -7.19 -37.74
N GLN A 15 -5.99 -6.14 -38.23
CA GLN A 15 -5.18 -5.24 -37.40
C GLN A 15 -6.00 -4.39 -36.40
N GLU A 16 -7.33 -4.29 -36.59
CA GLU A 16 -8.20 -3.60 -35.64
C GLU A 16 -8.53 -4.44 -34.40
N THR A 17 -8.28 -5.75 -34.45
CA THR A 17 -8.74 -6.73 -33.45
C THR A 17 -8.33 -6.35 -32.02
N ALA A 18 -7.07 -5.98 -31.81
CA ALA A 18 -6.58 -5.66 -30.47
C ALA A 18 -7.30 -4.45 -29.85
N HIS A 19 -7.51 -3.39 -30.64
CA HIS A 19 -8.22 -2.22 -30.16
C HIS A 19 -9.72 -2.52 -29.96
N ARG A 20 -10.36 -3.22 -30.90
CA ARG A 20 -11.76 -3.66 -30.78
C ARG A 20 -12.00 -4.55 -29.56
N TYR A 21 -11.05 -5.41 -29.22
CA TYR A 21 -11.10 -6.20 -28.00
C TYR A 21 -11.16 -5.31 -26.75
N ILE A 22 -10.32 -4.27 -26.68
CA ILE A 22 -10.34 -3.31 -25.56
C ILE A 22 -11.66 -2.52 -25.53
N LEU A 23 -12.18 -2.10 -26.68
CA LEU A 23 -13.49 -1.43 -26.75
C LEU A 23 -14.61 -2.34 -26.24
N GLY A 24 -14.63 -3.61 -26.66
CA GLY A 24 -15.61 -4.59 -26.17
C GLY A 24 -15.46 -4.89 -24.68
N LEU A 25 -14.23 -4.93 -24.17
CA LEU A 25 -13.95 -5.05 -22.73
C LEU A 25 -14.52 -3.84 -21.97
N TYR A 26 -14.29 -2.63 -22.45
CA TYR A 26 -14.83 -1.40 -21.85
C TYR A 26 -16.35 -1.36 -21.89
N GLU A 27 -16.97 -1.73 -23.02
CA GLU A 27 -18.43 -1.84 -23.12
C GLU A 27 -19.01 -2.84 -22.12
N LEU A 28 -18.37 -4.00 -21.95
CA LEU A 28 -18.79 -5.00 -20.97
C LEU A 28 -18.68 -4.47 -19.54
N MET A 29 -17.54 -3.87 -19.19
CA MET A 29 -17.34 -3.30 -17.85
C MET A 29 -18.35 -2.19 -17.56
N GLU A 30 -18.56 -1.27 -18.51
CA GLU A 30 -19.58 -0.21 -18.41
C GLU A 30 -20.96 -0.79 -18.10
N ARG A 31 -21.40 -1.79 -18.87
CA ARG A 31 -22.71 -2.43 -18.68
C ARG A 31 -22.83 -3.09 -17.31
N LEU A 32 -21.77 -3.74 -16.82
CA LEU A 32 -21.77 -4.41 -15.53
C LEU A 32 -21.77 -3.42 -14.36
N THR A 33 -20.91 -2.40 -14.39
CA THR A 33 -20.82 -1.41 -13.31
C THR A 33 -22.08 -0.56 -13.23
N HIS A 34 -22.72 -0.26 -14.36
CA HIS A 34 -24.02 0.43 -14.40
C HIS A 34 -25.17 -0.43 -13.89
N ALA A 35 -25.21 -1.72 -14.26
CA ALA A 35 -26.28 -2.62 -13.82
C ALA A 35 -26.17 -2.99 -12.32
N PHE A 36 -24.96 -2.98 -11.77
CA PHE A 36 -24.69 -3.37 -10.39
C PHE A 36 -23.93 -2.27 -9.61
N PRO A 37 -24.52 -1.08 -9.43
CA PRO A 37 -23.82 0.09 -8.88
C PRO A 37 -23.41 -0.08 -7.41
N ASN A 38 -24.00 -1.04 -6.71
CA ASN A 38 -23.70 -1.34 -5.31
C ASN A 38 -22.64 -2.43 -5.13
N ILE A 39 -22.11 -3.00 -6.22
CA ILE A 39 -20.98 -3.94 -6.17
C ILE A 39 -19.68 -3.14 -6.29
N LEU A 40 -18.78 -3.36 -5.33
CA LEU A 40 -17.40 -2.88 -5.44
C LEU A 40 -16.62 -3.85 -6.34
N PHE A 41 -16.24 -3.38 -7.52
CA PHE A 41 -15.41 -4.16 -8.44
C PHE A 41 -13.92 -3.89 -8.18
N GLU A 42 -13.13 -4.96 -8.15
CA GLU A 42 -11.68 -4.92 -8.13
C GLU A 42 -11.13 -5.51 -9.42
N SER A 43 -10.31 -4.76 -10.15
CA SER A 43 -9.66 -5.28 -11.35
C SER A 43 -8.45 -6.14 -11.01
N CYS A 44 -8.18 -7.16 -11.82
CA CYS A 44 -7.02 -8.03 -11.67
C CYS A 44 -6.58 -8.56 -13.04
N SER A 45 -5.27 -8.72 -13.22
CA SER A 45 -4.66 -9.34 -14.40
C SER A 45 -3.34 -9.98 -13.99
N SER A 46 -3.41 -11.09 -13.25
CA SER A 46 -2.25 -11.72 -12.58
C SER A 46 -1.52 -10.71 -11.69
N GLY A 47 -2.26 -10.11 -10.76
CA GLY A 47 -1.87 -8.87 -10.09
C GLY A 47 -2.12 -7.65 -10.96
N GLY A 48 -1.19 -6.71 -10.93
CA GLY A 48 -1.31 -5.39 -11.57
C GLY A 48 -1.02 -5.35 -13.08
N GLY A 49 -1.18 -6.46 -13.82
CA GLY A 49 -0.89 -6.50 -15.26
C GLY A 49 -1.74 -5.57 -16.13
N ARG A 50 -2.82 -5.01 -15.56
CA ARG A 50 -3.66 -3.93 -16.13
C ARG A 50 -4.01 -2.90 -15.04
N PHE A 51 -3.00 -2.49 -14.28
CA PHE A 51 -3.15 -1.37 -13.35
C PHE A 51 -2.94 -0.06 -14.12
N ASP A 52 -4.01 0.44 -14.71
CA ASP A 52 -4.02 1.64 -15.54
C ASP A 52 -5.28 2.50 -15.31
N PRO A 53 -5.24 3.81 -15.68
CA PRO A 53 -6.38 4.69 -15.47
C PRO A 53 -7.64 4.27 -16.23
N GLY A 54 -7.50 3.55 -17.35
CA GLY A 54 -8.63 3.06 -18.13
C GLY A 54 -9.42 2.02 -17.34
N MET A 55 -8.75 1.09 -16.65
CA MET A 55 -9.40 0.14 -15.75
C MET A 55 -9.98 0.83 -14.52
N LEU A 56 -9.27 1.84 -13.95
CA LEU A 56 -9.68 2.54 -12.72
C LEU A 56 -10.98 3.35 -12.90
N PHE A 57 -11.30 3.77 -14.13
CA PHE A 57 -12.58 4.39 -14.46
C PHE A 57 -13.78 3.48 -14.13
N TYR A 58 -13.63 2.17 -14.34
CA TYR A 58 -14.69 1.19 -14.13
C TYR A 58 -14.62 0.50 -12.77
N MET A 59 -13.41 0.21 -12.29
CA MET A 59 -13.18 -0.55 -11.07
C MET A 59 -12.25 0.25 -10.16
N PRO A 60 -12.73 0.82 -9.03
CA PRO A 60 -12.01 1.86 -8.28
C PRO A 60 -10.80 1.32 -7.48
N GLN A 61 -10.54 0.02 -7.52
CA GLN A 61 -9.37 -0.61 -6.93
C GLN A 61 -8.87 -1.77 -7.79
N THR A 62 -7.57 -2.08 -7.64
CA THR A 62 -6.89 -3.09 -8.43
C THR A 62 -6.02 -3.96 -7.53
N TRP A 63 -6.09 -5.28 -7.73
CA TRP A 63 -5.16 -6.21 -7.12
C TRP A 63 -3.75 -5.91 -7.63
N THR A 64 -2.91 -5.35 -6.76
CA THR A 64 -1.71 -4.64 -7.22
C THR A 64 -0.60 -5.59 -7.67
N SER A 65 -0.45 -6.76 -7.04
CA SER A 65 0.52 -7.78 -7.44
C SER A 65 0.23 -9.11 -6.76
N ASP A 66 0.38 -10.21 -7.50
CA ASP A 66 0.34 -11.57 -6.92
C ASP A 66 1.52 -11.82 -5.96
N ASN A 67 2.60 -11.04 -6.07
CA ASN A 67 3.68 -11.08 -5.10
C ASN A 67 3.28 -10.31 -3.84
N THR A 68 2.92 -11.06 -2.80
CA THR A 68 2.48 -10.54 -1.49
C THR A 68 3.59 -10.55 -0.44
N ASP A 69 4.84 -10.80 -0.82
CA ASP A 69 5.97 -10.68 0.09
C ASP A 69 6.15 -9.23 0.55
N ALA A 70 6.28 -9.01 1.86
CA ALA A 70 6.33 -7.67 2.43
C ALA A 70 7.49 -6.82 1.89
N VAL A 71 8.66 -7.42 1.62
CA VAL A 71 9.83 -6.68 1.12
C VAL A 71 9.65 -6.34 -0.35
N CYS A 72 9.22 -7.30 -1.18
CA CYS A 72 8.93 -7.04 -2.59
C CYS A 72 7.83 -5.98 -2.76
N ARG A 73 6.82 -6.01 -1.88
CA ARG A 73 5.72 -5.04 -1.85
C ARG A 73 6.18 -3.61 -1.55
N LEU A 74 7.32 -3.38 -0.89
CA LEU A 74 7.86 -2.04 -0.70
C LEU A 74 8.12 -1.34 -2.03
N ASN A 75 8.90 -1.97 -2.91
CA ASN A 75 9.22 -1.43 -4.24
C ASN A 75 7.97 -1.35 -5.13
N ILE A 76 7.12 -2.38 -5.11
CA ILE A 76 5.90 -2.43 -5.92
C ILE A 76 4.97 -1.28 -5.53
N GLN A 77 4.60 -1.16 -4.25
CA GLN A 77 3.69 -0.11 -3.78
C GLN A 77 4.30 1.29 -3.97
N TYR A 78 5.62 1.45 -3.73
CA TYR A 78 6.30 2.71 -3.98
C TYR A 78 6.22 3.11 -5.46
N GLY A 79 6.52 2.19 -6.38
CA GLY A 79 6.44 2.42 -7.82
C GLY A 79 5.02 2.71 -8.31
N THR A 80 4.04 1.92 -7.87
CA THR A 80 2.62 2.12 -8.22
C THR A 80 2.12 3.49 -7.73
N SER A 81 2.54 3.93 -6.54
CA SER A 81 2.13 5.22 -5.97
C SER A 81 2.60 6.46 -6.74
N VAL A 82 3.51 6.30 -7.71
CA VAL A 82 3.95 7.41 -8.58
C VAL A 82 2.76 7.98 -9.36
N VAL A 83 1.79 7.14 -9.73
CA VAL A 83 0.63 7.53 -10.54
C VAL A 83 -0.69 7.27 -9.80
N TYR A 84 -0.78 6.18 -9.03
CA TYR A 84 -2.07 5.71 -8.49
C TYR A 84 -2.19 5.95 -6.99
N PRO A 85 -3.38 6.32 -6.49
CA PRO A 85 -3.60 6.56 -5.07
C PRO A 85 -3.61 5.25 -4.28
N ALA A 86 -3.29 5.32 -2.98
CA ALA A 86 -3.21 4.13 -2.11
C ALA A 86 -4.54 3.36 -1.98
N ILE A 87 -5.68 4.05 -2.05
CA ILE A 87 -7.00 3.41 -2.04
C ILE A 87 -7.21 2.45 -3.23
N ALA A 88 -6.57 2.71 -4.36
CA ALA A 88 -6.67 1.85 -5.54
C ALA A 88 -5.75 0.62 -5.44
N MET A 89 -4.80 0.59 -4.50
CA MET A 89 -3.79 -0.46 -4.41
C MET A 89 -4.21 -1.58 -3.43
N GLY A 90 -4.84 -2.65 -3.93
CA GLY A 90 -5.07 -3.87 -3.14
C GLY A 90 -3.79 -4.43 -2.53
N ALA A 91 -3.78 -4.65 -1.21
CA ALA A 91 -2.60 -5.03 -0.45
C ALA A 91 -2.97 -6.00 0.69
N HIS A 92 -2.64 -7.29 0.52
CA HIS A 92 -3.02 -8.32 1.50
C HIS A 92 -1.84 -8.82 2.32
N VAL A 93 -2.13 -9.15 3.58
CA VAL A 93 -1.26 -9.98 4.41
C VAL A 93 -1.44 -11.43 4.03
N SER A 94 -0.37 -12.09 3.60
CA SER A 94 -0.36 -13.51 3.23
C SER A 94 0.42 -14.38 4.22
N ALA A 95 0.41 -15.69 3.98
CA ALA A 95 1.17 -16.67 4.76
C ALA A 95 2.67 -16.58 4.47
N VAL A 96 3.49 -17.11 5.40
CA VAL A 96 4.93 -17.31 5.21
C VAL A 96 5.30 -18.77 5.50
N PRO A 97 6.37 -19.32 4.87
CA PRO A 97 7.23 -18.71 3.85
C PRO A 97 6.46 -18.24 2.62
N ASN A 98 6.76 -17.04 2.11
CA ASN A 98 6.00 -16.46 1.01
C ASN A 98 6.06 -17.37 -0.22
N HIS A 99 4.93 -17.55 -0.92
CA HIS A 99 4.83 -18.51 -2.02
C HIS A 99 5.65 -18.12 -3.26
N GLN A 100 5.82 -16.82 -3.53
CA GLN A 100 6.49 -16.35 -4.75
C GLN A 100 8.01 -16.32 -4.58
N VAL A 101 8.51 -15.96 -3.40
CA VAL A 101 9.96 -15.72 -3.18
C VAL A 101 10.56 -16.47 -1.99
N GLY A 102 9.79 -17.28 -1.27
CA GLY A 102 10.26 -18.11 -0.16
C GLY A 102 10.66 -17.34 1.11
N ARG A 103 10.49 -16.02 1.16
CA ARG A 103 10.92 -15.18 2.27
C ARG A 103 10.02 -15.35 3.49
N VAL A 104 10.64 -15.27 4.68
CA VAL A 104 9.94 -15.25 5.96
C VAL A 104 10.10 -13.86 6.56
N THR A 105 8.98 -13.18 6.81
CA THR A 105 8.92 -11.90 7.52
C THR A 105 7.92 -12.00 8.66
N SER A 106 8.06 -11.16 9.68
CA SER A 106 7.10 -11.14 10.80
C SER A 106 5.68 -10.74 10.34
N LEU A 107 4.65 -11.20 11.06
CA LEU A 107 3.26 -10.78 10.82
C LEU A 107 3.10 -9.25 10.99
N ALA A 108 3.88 -8.65 11.88
CA ALA A 108 3.94 -7.20 12.09
C ALA A 108 4.46 -6.45 10.86
N MET A 109 5.49 -6.96 10.19
CA MET A 109 6.03 -6.40 8.94
C MET A 109 5.02 -6.52 7.80
N ARG A 110 4.44 -7.71 7.59
CA ARG A 110 3.43 -7.93 6.54
C ARG A 110 2.22 -7.02 6.72
N GLY A 111 1.73 -6.91 7.96
CA GLY A 111 0.60 -6.03 8.29
C GLY A 111 0.89 -4.57 7.98
N ALA A 112 2.06 -4.05 8.37
CA ALA A 112 2.39 -2.64 8.14
C ALA A 112 2.53 -2.28 6.66
N VAL A 113 3.14 -3.15 5.85
CA VAL A 113 3.24 -2.94 4.40
C VAL A 113 1.86 -2.98 3.76
N ALA A 114 1.03 -3.97 4.12
CA ALA A 114 -0.33 -4.10 3.60
C ALA A 114 -1.25 -2.94 4.01
N MET A 115 -1.12 -2.42 5.23
CA MET A 115 -1.88 -1.26 5.72
C MET A 115 -1.52 0.06 5.02
N SER A 116 -0.47 0.07 4.18
CA SER A 116 -0.09 1.23 3.35
C SER A 116 -0.80 1.25 1.98
N GLY A 117 -1.77 0.37 1.78
CA GLY A 117 -2.67 0.35 0.62
C GLY A 117 -4.09 0.00 1.06
N ASN A 118 -4.90 -0.55 0.15
CA ASN A 118 -6.21 -1.09 0.46
C ASN A 118 -6.09 -2.48 1.11
N PHE A 119 -6.11 -2.48 2.44
CA PHE A 119 -5.75 -3.60 3.30
C PHE A 119 -6.71 -4.80 3.25
N GLY A 120 -6.14 -6.01 3.20
CA GLY A 120 -6.87 -7.27 3.35
C GLY A 120 -5.98 -8.42 3.84
N TYR A 121 -6.53 -9.64 3.83
CA TYR A 121 -5.84 -10.87 4.23
C TYR A 121 -6.05 -11.96 3.19
N GLU A 122 -4.99 -12.73 2.93
CA GLU A 122 -4.98 -13.81 1.94
C GLU A 122 -4.16 -15.00 2.46
N LEU A 123 -4.70 -15.66 3.48
CA LEU A 123 -4.11 -16.82 4.13
C LEU A 123 -5.20 -17.67 4.79
N ASP A 124 -4.85 -18.91 5.09
CA ASP A 124 -5.75 -19.86 5.78
C ASP A 124 -5.86 -19.52 7.27
N LEU A 125 -6.91 -18.79 7.64
CA LEU A 125 -7.17 -18.36 9.02
C LEU A 125 -7.33 -19.53 10.01
N THR A 126 -7.70 -20.72 9.53
CA THR A 126 -7.89 -21.91 10.38
C THR A 126 -6.56 -22.46 10.91
N LYS A 127 -5.45 -22.14 10.23
CA LYS A 127 -4.10 -22.57 10.57
C LYS A 127 -3.34 -21.58 11.45
N LEU A 128 -3.92 -20.41 11.73
CA LEU A 128 -3.29 -19.43 12.60
C LEU A 128 -3.31 -19.89 14.06
N SER A 129 -2.19 -19.65 14.76
CA SER A 129 -2.13 -19.72 16.21
C SER A 129 -3.09 -18.70 16.84
N ASP A 130 -3.47 -18.90 18.10
CA ASP A 130 -4.33 -17.95 18.81
C ASP A 130 -3.62 -16.60 19.02
N GLU A 131 -2.29 -16.61 19.15
CA GLU A 131 -1.47 -15.40 19.19
C GLU A 131 -1.51 -14.63 17.86
N ASP A 132 -1.38 -15.32 16.73
CA ASP A 132 -1.49 -14.70 15.41
C ASP A 132 -2.90 -14.15 15.18
N LYS A 133 -3.95 -14.88 15.57
CA LYS A 133 -5.34 -14.39 15.49
C LYS A 133 -5.55 -13.13 16.34
N ALA A 134 -4.96 -13.09 17.54
CA ALA A 134 -4.99 -11.90 18.38
C ALA A 134 -4.27 -10.71 17.71
N THR A 135 -3.16 -10.97 17.03
CA THR A 135 -2.43 -9.97 16.25
C THR A 135 -3.24 -9.48 15.04
N VAL A 136 -3.87 -10.38 14.29
CA VAL A 136 -4.79 -10.02 13.19
C VAL A 136 -5.93 -9.15 13.69
N LYS A 137 -6.55 -9.50 14.82
CA LYS A 137 -7.62 -8.70 15.44
C LYS A 137 -7.15 -7.28 15.75
N LYS A 138 -5.94 -7.13 16.31
CA LYS A 138 -5.32 -5.82 16.59
C LYS A 138 -5.04 -5.03 15.31
N GLN A 139 -4.51 -5.68 14.28
CA GLN A 139 -4.25 -5.06 12.96
C GLN A 139 -5.53 -4.54 12.31
N VAL A 140 -6.60 -5.36 12.27
CA VAL A 140 -7.90 -4.95 11.73
C VAL A 140 -8.48 -3.76 12.51
N ALA A 141 -8.43 -3.82 13.85
CA ALA A 141 -8.92 -2.73 14.69
C ALA A 141 -8.13 -1.43 14.49
N PHE A 142 -6.81 -1.53 14.37
CA PHE A 142 -5.93 -0.40 14.10
C PHE A 142 -6.18 0.18 12.69
N TYR A 143 -6.20 -0.66 11.66
CA TYR A 143 -6.48 -0.22 10.29
C TYR A 143 -7.82 0.49 10.19
N LYS A 144 -8.88 0.01 10.87
CA LYS A 144 -10.18 0.72 10.90
C LYS A 144 -10.09 2.15 11.44
N LYS A 145 -9.17 2.43 12.36
CA LYS A 145 -8.97 3.80 12.90
C LYS A 145 -8.25 4.69 11.89
N ILE A 146 -7.22 4.19 11.22
CA ILE A 146 -6.39 4.97 10.30
C ILE A 146 -6.87 4.91 8.84
N ARG A 147 -7.81 4.03 8.50
CA ARG A 147 -8.27 3.78 7.12
C ARG A 147 -8.71 5.05 6.39
N PRO A 148 -9.48 5.99 6.98
CA PRO A 148 -9.83 7.23 6.30
C PRO A 148 -8.59 8.01 5.85
N LEU A 149 -7.56 8.04 6.70
CA LEU A 149 -6.29 8.70 6.40
C LEU A 149 -5.49 7.96 5.31
N ILE A 150 -5.43 6.63 5.35
CA ILE A 150 -4.74 5.84 4.30
C ILE A 150 -5.43 5.98 2.94
N GLN A 151 -6.77 5.96 2.93
CA GLN A 151 -7.55 5.95 1.70
C GLN A 151 -7.70 7.33 1.06
N PHE A 152 -7.79 8.39 1.86
CA PHE A 152 -8.14 9.74 1.39
C PHE A 152 -7.15 10.84 1.82
N GLY A 153 -6.10 10.49 2.56
CA GLY A 153 -5.05 11.42 2.93
C GLY A 153 -4.05 11.69 1.81
N ASN A 154 -3.30 12.77 1.95
CA ASN A 154 -2.18 13.11 1.09
C ASN A 154 -1.02 12.15 1.35
N PHE A 155 -0.58 11.43 0.32
CA PHE A 155 0.51 10.46 0.41
C PHE A 155 1.86 11.08 0.01
N TYR A 156 2.86 10.94 0.89
CA TYR A 156 4.22 11.44 0.68
C TYR A 156 5.22 10.28 0.73
N ARG A 157 5.99 10.11 -0.35
CA ARG A 157 7.14 9.20 -0.37
C ARG A 157 8.35 9.88 0.27
N LEU A 158 9.02 9.21 1.20
CA LEU A 158 10.08 9.79 2.03
C LEU A 158 11.45 9.11 1.81
N CYS A 159 11.46 7.77 1.73
CA CYS A 159 12.68 7.00 1.45
C CYS A 159 12.42 6.02 0.30
N ASN A 160 13.28 6.07 -0.72
CA ASN A 160 13.12 5.33 -1.96
C ASN A 160 13.77 3.93 -1.89
N PRO A 161 12.99 2.83 -1.90
CA PRO A 161 13.54 1.47 -1.83
C PRO A 161 14.25 1.02 -3.12
N PHE A 162 14.21 1.82 -4.19
CA PHE A 162 15.00 1.54 -5.41
C PHE A 162 16.46 2.01 -5.29
N THR A 163 16.74 2.91 -4.34
CA THR A 163 18.08 3.50 -4.15
C THR A 163 18.58 3.38 -2.71
N SER A 164 17.81 2.73 -1.83
CA SER A 164 18.10 2.58 -0.41
C SER A 164 17.70 1.18 0.06
N ASN A 165 18.33 0.73 1.15
CA ASN A 165 17.91 -0.47 1.91
C ASN A 165 16.55 -0.29 2.60
N ASP A 166 16.11 0.95 2.76
CA ASP A 166 14.93 1.29 3.52
C ASP A 166 13.83 1.83 2.62
N ALA A 167 12.59 1.73 3.09
CA ALA A 167 11.45 2.39 2.49
C ALA A 167 10.74 3.23 3.56
N ALA A 168 10.24 4.40 3.18
CA ALA A 168 9.47 5.21 4.10
C ALA A 168 8.47 6.09 3.34
N TRP A 169 7.32 6.29 3.96
CA TRP A 169 6.26 7.16 3.46
C TRP A 169 5.35 7.62 4.61
N CYS A 170 4.57 8.67 4.38
CA CYS A 170 3.53 9.09 5.31
C CYS A 170 2.24 9.48 4.61
N PHE A 171 1.14 9.45 5.37
CA PHE A 171 -0.17 9.94 4.97
C PHE A 171 -0.54 11.10 5.90
N VAL A 172 -1.04 12.20 5.35
CA VAL A 172 -1.47 13.38 6.12
C VAL A 172 -2.90 13.76 5.73
N SER A 173 -3.75 14.05 6.72
CA SER A 173 -5.12 14.47 6.45
C SER A 173 -5.13 15.81 5.69
N PRO A 174 -6.16 16.11 4.87
CA PRO A 174 -6.22 17.37 4.14
C PRO A 174 -6.17 18.64 5.02
N ASP A 175 -6.65 18.55 6.26
CA ASP A 175 -6.60 19.63 7.26
C ASP A 175 -5.32 19.61 8.11
N GLN A 176 -4.39 18.71 7.80
CA GLN A 176 -3.09 18.52 8.46
C GLN A 176 -3.19 18.18 9.95
N LYS A 177 -4.36 17.79 10.47
CA LYS A 177 -4.54 17.48 11.89
C LYS A 177 -4.20 16.04 12.27
N GLU A 178 -4.04 15.15 11.31
CA GLU A 178 -3.72 13.74 11.56
C GLU A 178 -2.71 13.27 10.53
N ALA A 179 -1.69 12.53 10.97
CA ALA A 179 -0.73 11.91 10.08
C ALA A 179 -0.27 10.55 10.58
N ILE A 180 0.14 9.69 9.66
CA ILE A 180 0.79 8.43 9.99
C ILE A 180 2.01 8.21 9.11
N GLY A 181 3.15 7.99 9.76
CA GLY A 181 4.42 7.63 9.12
C GLY A 181 4.64 6.12 9.16
N PHE A 182 5.18 5.57 8.09
CA PHE A 182 5.65 4.20 7.98
C PHE A 182 7.13 4.21 7.59
N TYR A 183 7.92 3.42 8.29
CA TYR A 183 9.32 3.19 7.98
C TYR A 183 9.62 1.70 7.99
N PHE A 184 10.41 1.25 7.03
CA PHE A 184 10.78 -0.13 6.83
C PHE A 184 12.30 -0.23 6.63
N SER A 185 12.95 -1.09 7.41
CA SER A 185 14.38 -1.41 7.28
C SER A 185 14.51 -2.87 6.84
N VAL A 186 15.09 -3.12 5.67
CA VAL A 186 15.14 -4.47 5.09
C VAL A 186 16.26 -5.30 5.70
N TRP A 187 17.52 -4.92 5.49
CA TRP A 187 18.67 -5.64 6.03
C TRP A 187 19.26 -4.95 7.26
N PHE A 188 19.60 -5.74 8.28
CA PHE A 188 20.38 -5.24 9.40
C PHE A 188 21.85 -5.08 9.00
N ASN A 189 22.41 -3.91 9.26
CA ASN A 189 23.85 -3.67 9.15
C ASN A 189 24.43 -3.54 10.57
N PRO A 190 25.54 -4.20 10.93
CA PRO A 190 26.15 -3.99 12.25
C PRO A 190 26.78 -2.60 12.42
N ASN A 191 27.14 -1.92 11.32
CA ASN A 191 27.73 -0.59 11.31
C ASN A 191 26.70 0.48 10.90
N LEU A 192 25.62 0.59 11.67
CA LEU A 192 24.53 1.54 11.39
C LEU A 192 24.90 2.95 11.84
N VAL A 193 24.57 3.91 10.97
CA VAL A 193 24.42 5.31 11.35
C VAL A 193 22.97 5.49 11.84
N GLN A 194 22.77 6.30 12.88
CA GLN A 194 21.43 6.66 13.36
C GLN A 194 20.62 7.26 12.21
N LYS A 195 19.45 6.68 11.93
CA LYS A 195 18.55 7.17 10.88
C LYS A 195 17.45 8.00 11.52
N VAL A 196 16.96 8.98 10.77
CA VAL A 196 15.95 9.93 11.23
C VAL A 196 14.80 9.98 10.24
N PHE A 197 13.59 9.80 10.73
CA PHE A 197 12.35 9.88 9.97
C PHE A 197 11.82 11.31 10.01
N HIS A 198 11.71 11.95 8.84
CA HIS A 198 11.16 13.29 8.71
C HIS A 198 9.79 13.19 8.08
N PHE A 199 8.77 13.70 8.76
CA PHE A 199 7.45 13.85 8.16
C PHE A 199 7.48 14.88 7.04
N GLN A 200 6.49 14.85 6.16
CA GLN A 200 6.24 15.86 5.15
C GLN A 200 4.75 16.24 5.15
N GLY A 201 4.43 17.48 4.78
CA GLY A 201 3.05 17.93 4.61
C GLY A 201 2.31 18.28 5.90
N LEU A 202 2.98 18.32 7.06
CA LEU A 202 2.40 18.79 8.32
C LEU A 202 2.26 20.32 8.33
N ASN A 203 1.47 20.84 9.28
CA ASN A 203 1.42 22.25 9.56
C ASN A 203 2.51 22.61 10.59
N PRO A 204 3.46 23.52 10.28
CA PRO A 204 4.56 23.84 11.19
C PRO A 204 4.12 24.48 12.51
N ASP A 205 2.97 25.17 12.52
CA ASP A 205 2.46 25.88 13.70
C ASP A 205 1.60 24.97 14.61
N PHE A 206 1.34 23.73 14.19
CA PHE A 206 0.58 22.77 14.99
C PHE A 206 1.48 21.97 15.92
N VAL A 207 0.92 21.61 17.06
CA VAL A 207 1.51 20.66 18.00
C VAL A 207 0.80 19.33 17.83
N TYR A 208 1.57 18.26 17.73
CA TYR A 208 1.10 16.91 17.47
C TYR A 208 1.48 15.98 18.62
N GLU A 209 0.55 15.12 19.02
CA GLU A 209 0.75 14.03 19.98
C GLU A 209 0.85 12.69 19.24
N ASN A 210 1.85 11.90 19.61
CA ASN A 210 1.99 10.52 19.17
C ASN A 210 0.99 9.63 19.91
N CYS A 211 0.01 9.10 19.17
CA CYS A 211 -1.10 8.29 19.68
C CYS A 211 -0.66 6.97 20.33
N ALA A 212 0.61 6.56 20.17
CA ALA A 212 1.13 5.32 20.77
C ALA A 212 1.70 5.52 22.18
N ASN A 213 2.28 6.69 22.48
CA ASN A 213 3.03 6.91 23.72
C ASN A 213 2.77 8.26 24.41
N GLY A 214 2.04 9.18 23.77
CA GLY A 214 1.72 10.50 24.30
C GLY A 214 2.82 11.54 24.15
N ASP A 215 3.92 11.23 23.45
CA ASP A 215 4.97 12.22 23.19
C ASP A 215 4.44 13.35 22.30
N VAL A 216 4.83 14.58 22.61
CA VAL A 216 4.34 15.79 21.95
C VAL A 216 5.48 16.49 21.21
N PHE A 217 5.24 16.85 19.95
CA PHE A 217 6.21 17.49 19.07
C PHE A 217 5.53 18.63 18.30
N SER A 218 6.27 19.67 17.95
CA SER A 218 5.77 20.65 16.99
C SER A 218 5.89 20.12 15.55
N GLY A 219 5.04 20.62 14.65
CA GLY A 219 5.04 20.19 13.25
C GLY A 219 6.34 20.52 12.52
N ASP A 220 6.96 21.66 12.84
CA ASP A 220 8.26 22.04 12.31
C ASP A 220 9.40 21.14 12.82
N GLU A 221 9.37 20.72 14.08
CA GLU A 221 10.31 19.74 14.64
C GLU A 221 10.21 18.39 13.89
N LEU A 222 8.99 17.87 13.71
CA LEU A 222 8.76 16.60 13.02
C LEU A 222 9.21 16.61 11.54
N MET A 223 9.19 17.78 10.89
CA MET A 223 9.62 17.92 9.50
C MET A 223 11.11 18.24 9.34
N ASN A 224 11.72 18.99 10.26
CA ASN A 224 13.11 19.47 10.14
C ASN A 224 14.11 18.68 10.98
N SER A 225 13.74 18.33 12.22
CA SER A 225 14.59 17.54 13.14
C SER A 225 14.28 16.05 13.06
N GLY A 226 13.01 15.70 12.84
CA GLY A 226 12.53 14.34 12.66
C GLY A 226 12.57 13.47 13.92
N LEU A 227 12.20 12.20 13.75
CA LEU A 227 12.15 11.19 14.79
C LEU A 227 13.26 10.16 14.60
N ASN A 228 13.98 9.83 15.66
CA ASN A 228 14.98 8.77 15.60
C ASN A 228 14.31 7.42 15.29
N VAL A 229 14.80 6.75 14.24
CA VAL A 229 14.39 5.39 13.92
C VAL A 229 15.06 4.44 14.94
N PRO A 230 14.29 3.60 15.66
CA PRO A 230 14.89 2.65 16.60
C PRO A 230 15.89 1.71 15.91
N ILE A 231 16.94 1.34 16.64
CA ILE A 231 17.95 0.39 16.18
C ILE A 231 17.66 -0.96 16.83
N GLU A 232 17.08 -1.87 16.06
CA GLU A 232 16.79 -3.24 16.48
C GLU A 232 17.58 -4.24 15.64
N LYS A 233 18.11 -5.30 16.28
CA LYS A 233 18.84 -6.36 15.58
C LYS A 233 17.85 -7.22 14.78
N GLY A 234 18.28 -7.67 13.61
CA GLY A 234 17.51 -8.57 12.74
C GLY A 234 16.94 -7.90 11.50
N ASP A 235 16.53 -8.72 10.55
CA ASP A 235 16.03 -8.25 9.26
C ASP A 235 14.52 -7.93 9.30
N PHE A 236 14.10 -7.09 8.36
CA PHE A 236 12.70 -6.77 8.05
C PHE A 236 11.94 -6.11 9.20
N HIS A 237 12.48 -5.00 9.69
CA HIS A 237 11.86 -4.18 10.73
C HIS A 237 10.92 -3.13 10.17
N ARG A 238 9.94 -2.75 11.00
CA ARG A 238 8.93 -1.75 10.67
C ARG A 238 8.66 -0.84 11.85
N TYR A 239 8.50 0.45 11.58
CA TYR A 239 8.17 1.48 12.57
C TYR A 239 7.01 2.33 12.06
N LEU A 240 6.08 2.65 12.96
CA LEU A 240 4.91 3.45 12.66
C LEU A 240 4.81 4.56 13.69
N TRP A 241 4.50 5.77 13.23
CA TRP A 241 4.20 6.91 14.09
C TRP A 241 2.86 7.49 13.66
N TRP A 242 1.83 7.32 14.49
CA TRP A 242 0.50 7.89 14.26
C TRP A 242 0.35 9.10 15.17
N ILE A 243 0.20 10.27 14.56
CA ILE A 243 0.18 11.55 15.27
C ILE A 243 -1.12 12.30 15.00
N LYS A 244 -1.58 13.04 16.02
CA LYS A 244 -2.78 13.90 15.94
C LYS A 244 -2.48 15.26 16.53
N LYS A 245 -3.07 16.30 15.96
CA LYS A 245 -3.02 17.65 16.51
C LYS A 245 -3.61 17.65 17.91
N VAL A 246 -2.90 18.24 18.87
CA VAL A 246 -3.41 18.53 20.22
C VAL A 246 -4.48 19.64 20.13
N GLU A 247 -5.57 19.48 20.88
CA GLU A 247 -6.65 20.49 20.95
C GLU A 247 -6.18 21.83 21.55
#